data_AF-A0A7C2U4D7-F1
#
_entry.id   AF-A0A7C2U4D7-F1
#
_cell.length_a   1.000
_cell.length_b   1.000
_cell.length_c   1.000
_cell.angle_alpha   90.00
_cell.angle_beta   90.00
_cell.angle_gamma   90.00
#
_symmetry.space_group_name_H-M   'P 1'
#
loop_
_entity.id
_entity.type
_entity.pdbx_description
1 polymer ?
#
loop_
_entity_poly.entity_id
_entity_poly.type
_entity_poly.pdbx_seq_one_letter_code
_entity_poly.pdbx_strand_id
1 'polypeptide(L)' 'MQVAVVSAGFVDFEITWRADVFSGAPQSSSAAKFGTLGINFRARKPRDEAEWMEALAALSCNVKGEI' A
#
# COMPACT_ATOMS: atom_id res chain seq x y z
N MET A 1 3.15 -5.28 4.65
CA MET A 1 2.42 -4.10 4.12
C MET A 1 1.99 -3.15 5.23
N GLN A 2 1.37 -3.65 6.31
CA GLN A 2 0.90 -2.84 7.44
C GLN A 2 1.98 -1.94 8.06
N VAL A 3 3.21 -2.45 8.26
CA VAL A 3 4.36 -1.63 8.75
C VAL A 3 4.61 -0.42 7.85
N ALA A 4 4.61 -0.60 6.53
CA ALA A 4 4.87 0.49 5.58
C ALA A 4 3.74 1.53 5.58
N VAL A 5 2.48 1.10 5.72
CA VAL A 5 1.30 1.98 5.77
C VAL A 5 1.36 2.89 6.99
N VAL A 6 1.62 2.33 8.17
CA VAL A 6 1.76 3.11 9.42
C VAL A 6 3.10 3.86 9.47
N SER A 7 4.19 3.34 8.93
CA SER A 7 5.42 4.14 8.86
C SER A 7 5.26 5.37 7.95
N ALA A 8 4.37 5.29 6.94
CA ALA A 8 4.04 6.39 6.05
C ALA A 8 2.95 7.35 6.59
N GLY A 9 2.46 7.16 7.82
CA GLY A 9 1.48 8.07 8.41
C GLY A 9 0.01 7.76 8.05
N PHE A 10 -0.31 6.52 7.68
CA PHE A 10 -1.66 6.06 7.36
C PHE A 10 -2.03 4.85 8.23
N VAL A 11 -3.33 4.67 8.51
CA VAL A 11 -3.83 3.56 9.33
C VAL A 11 -4.57 2.51 8.52
N ASP A 12 -4.85 2.81 7.26
CA ASP A 12 -5.52 1.90 6.34
C ASP A 12 -5.04 2.13 4.90
N PHE A 13 -5.05 1.07 4.10
CA PHE A 13 -4.64 1.08 2.69
C PHE A 13 -5.38 -0.02 1.92
N GLU A 14 -5.93 0.36 0.77
CA GLU A 14 -6.65 -0.55 -0.12
C GLU A 14 -6.26 -0.30 -1.59
N ILE A 15 -5.98 -1.37 -2.34
CA ILE A 15 -5.89 -1.30 -3.80
C ILE A 15 -7.30 -1.42 -4.37
N THR A 16 -7.78 -0.38 -5.03
CA THR A 16 -9.15 -0.33 -5.58
C THR A 16 -9.23 -0.77 -7.04
N TRP A 17 -8.09 -0.81 -7.74
CA TRP A 17 -8.00 -1.27 -9.11
C TRP A 17 -6.58 -1.74 -9.42
N ARG A 18 -6.46 -2.77 -10.25
CA ARG A 18 -5.18 -3.28 -10.77
C ARG A 18 -5.39 -3.81 -12.18
N ALA A 19 -4.66 -3.30 -13.17
CA ALA A 19 -4.62 -3.90 -14.50
C ALA A 19 -3.31 -3.60 -15.24
N ASP A 20 -3.12 -4.30 -16.35
CA ASP A 20 -2.08 -3.97 -17.33
C ASP A 20 -2.43 -2.64 -18.00
N VAL A 21 -1.55 -1.64 -17.82
CA VAL A 21 -1.73 -0.29 -18.37
C VAL A 21 -1.48 -0.22 -19.87
N PHE A 22 -0.88 -1.26 -20.47
CA PHE A 22 -0.61 -1.34 -21.91
C PHE A 22 -1.59 -2.22 -22.67
N SER A 23 -2.56 -2.84 -21.98
CA SER A 23 -3.61 -3.63 -22.63
C SER A 23 -4.39 -2.78 -23.63
N GLY A 24 -4.23 -3.06 -24.93
CA GLY A 24 -4.90 -2.35 -26.02
C GLY A 24 -4.22 -1.05 -26.47
N ALA A 25 -3.02 -0.73 -25.97
CA ALA A 25 -2.27 0.45 -26.40
C ALA A 25 -1.79 0.30 -27.87
N PRO A 26 -1.98 1.32 -28.74
CA PRO A 26 -1.54 1.26 -30.15
C PRO A 26 -0.03 1.13 -30.33
N GLN A 27 0.74 1.54 -29.31
CA GLN A 27 2.21 1.50 -29.32
C GLN A 27 2.70 0.61 -28.17
N SER A 28 3.51 -0.38 -28.52
CA SER A 28 4.15 -1.25 -27.55
C SER A 28 5.27 -0.49 -26.83
N SER A 29 5.12 -0.27 -25.53
CA SER A 29 6.18 0.24 -24.66
C SER A 29 7.06 -0.90 -24.16
N SER A 30 8.35 -0.65 -23.92
CA SER A 30 9.25 -1.62 -23.27
C SER A 30 8.72 -2.05 -21.90
N ALA A 31 7.95 -1.21 -21.22
CA ALA A 31 7.31 -1.51 -19.94
C ALA A 31 6.30 -2.68 -20.00
N ALA A 32 5.69 -2.95 -21.15
CA ALA A 32 4.84 -4.14 -21.33
C ALA A 32 5.65 -5.45 -21.20
N LYS A 33 6.91 -5.45 -21.64
CA LYS A 33 7.81 -6.62 -21.54
C LYS A 33 8.19 -6.95 -20.10
N PHE A 34 8.11 -5.97 -19.20
CA PHE A 34 8.37 -6.15 -17.76
C PHE A 34 7.09 -6.45 -16.97
N GLY A 35 5.94 -6.59 -17.63
CA GLY A 35 4.66 -6.90 -16.98
C GLY A 35 4.17 -5.78 -16.07
N THR A 36 4.47 -4.51 -16.40
CA THR A 36 4.10 -3.36 -15.57
C THR A 36 2.59 -3.27 -15.42
N LEU A 37 2.13 -3.27 -14.16
CA LEU A 37 0.73 -3.08 -13.81
C LEU A 37 0.52 -1.70 -13.20
N GLY A 38 -0.59 -1.06 -13.57
CA GLY A 38 -1.08 0.13 -12.88
C GLY A 38 -1.95 -0.27 -11.71
N ILE A 39 -1.94 0.54 -10.66
CA ILE A 39 -2.89 0.42 -9.55
C ILE A 39 -3.51 1.78 -9.24
N ASN A 40 -4.78 1.75 -8.83
CA ASN A 40 -5.36 2.82 -8.03
C ASN A 40 -5.44 2.32 -6.60
N PHE A 41 -5.20 3.21 -5.65
CA PHE A 41 -5.30 2.88 -4.24
C PHE A 41 -5.92 4.03 -3.46
N ARG A 42 -6.40 3.69 -2.25
CA ARG A 42 -6.82 4.65 -1.23
C ARG A 42 -6.00 4.39 0.02
N ALA A 43 -5.64 5.46 0.71
CA ALA A 43 -4.99 5.39 2.00
C ALA A 43 -5.71 6.33 2.96
N ARG A 44 -5.95 5.87 4.19
CA ARG A 44 -6.70 6.64 5.18
C ARG A 44 -5.77 7.21 6.25
N LYS A 45 -5.91 8.50 6.51
CA LYS A 45 -5.28 9.14 7.67
C LYS A 45 -5.96 8.70 8.96
N PRO A 46 -5.22 8.61 10.08
CA PRO A 46 -5.86 8.47 11.39
C PRO A 46 -6.81 9.66 11.60
N ARG A 47 -7.94 9.41 12.25
CA ARG A 47 -8.91 10.42 12.66
C ARG A 47 -8.35 11.32 13.75
N ASP A 48 -7.53 10.75 14.63
CA ASP A 48 -6.95 11.41 15.80
C ASP A 48 -5.65 10.72 16.23
N GLU A 49 -4.94 11.33 17.17
CA GLU A 49 -3.66 10.81 17.68
C GLU A 49 -3.81 9.50 18.44
N ALA A 50 -4.96 9.25 19.08
CA ALA A 50 -5.21 8.01 19.81
C ALA A 50 -5.28 6.82 18.85
N GLU A 51 -6.01 6.94 17.75
CA GLU A 51 -6.06 5.93 16.69
C GLU A 51 -4.67 5.69 16.07
N TRP A 52 -3.86 6.74 15.96
CA TRP A 52 -2.49 6.60 15.47
C TRP A 52 -1.61 5.77 16.40
N MET A 53 -1.68 6.05 17.70
CA MET A 53 -0.91 5.36 18.72
C MET A 53 -1.36 3.90 18.86
N GLU A 54 -2.65 3.62 18.70
CA GLU A 54 -3.19 2.25 18.65
C GLU A 54 -2.61 1.47 17.45
N ALA A 55 -2.59 2.07 16.26
CA ALA A 55 -2.03 1.45 15.06
C ALA A 55 -0.51 1.18 15.20
N LEU A 56 0.24 2.09 15.82
CA LEU A 56 1.66 1.89 16.14
C LEU A 56 1.86 0.79 17.18
N ALA A 57 1.03 0.76 18.23
CA ALA A 57 1.09 -0.27 19.25
C ALA A 57 0.84 -1.67 18.66
N ALA A 58 -0.17 -1.81 17.80
CA ALA A 58 -0.48 -3.05 17.10
C ALA A 58 0.71 -3.57 16.27
N LEU A 59 1.47 -2.69 15.62
CA LEU A 59 2.69 -3.07 14.92
C LEU A 59 3.82 -3.51 15.85
N SER A 60 4.02 -2.80 16.95
CA SER A 60 5.07 -3.12 17.92
C SER A 60 4.85 -4.47 18.64
N CYS A 61 3.59 -4.87 18.83
CA CYS A 61 3.24 -6.20 19.37
C CYS A 61 3.68 -7.34 18.44
N ASN A 62 3.82 -7.09 17.13
CA ASN A 62 4.19 -8.11 16.15
C ASN A 62 5.72 -8.22 15.92
N VAL A 63 6.53 -7.34 16.51
CA VAL A 63 8.01 -7.33 16.38
C VAL A 63 8.70 -8.19 17.45
N LYS A 64 7.99 -8.62 18.50
CA LYS A 64 8.56 -9.46 19.57
C LYS A 64 8.68 -10.95 19.23
N GLY A 65 8.53 -11.33 17.96
CA GLY A 65 8.42 -12.72 17.50
C GLY A 65 9.58 -13.26 16.65
N GLU A 66 10.64 -12.51 16.39
CA GLU A 66 11.81 -12.99 15.64
C GLU A 66 13.11 -12.43 16.24
N ILE A 67 13.68 -13.14 17.22
CA ILE A 67 15.11 -13.15 17.53
C ILE A 67 15.50 -14.61 17.76
#